data_AF-F9DVM9-F1
#
_entry.id   AF-F9DVM9-F1
#
_cell.length_a   1.000
_cell.length_b   1.000
_cell.length_c   1.000
_cell.angle_alpha   90.00
_cell.angle_beta   90.00
_cell.angle_gamma   90.00
#
_symmetry.space_group_name_H-M   'P 1'
#
loop_
_entity.id
_entity.type
_entity.pdbx_description
1 polymer ?
#
loop_
_entity_poly.entity_id
_entity_poly.type
_entity_poly.pdbx_seq_one_letter_code
_entity_poly.pdbx_strand_id
1 'polypeptide(L)' 'MVDRESTCKACEGAGMLADDEGWQYACSVCRGKGILHSAVSAEEAKVMEVDHNNRLLD' A
#
# COMPACT_ATOMS: atom_id res chain seq x y z
N MET A 1 4.96 20.97 -5.93
CA MET A 1 4.98 20.40 -4.57
C MET A 1 4.88 18.89 -4.72
N VAL A 2 5.93 18.15 -4.38
CA VAL A 2 5.86 16.68 -4.36
C VAL A 2 5.12 16.30 -3.07
N ASP A 3 4.03 15.56 -3.23
CA ASP A 3 3.20 15.09 -2.13
C ASP A 3 3.99 14.09 -1.28
N ARG A 4 4.66 14.59 -0.23
CA ARG A 4 5.51 13.80 0.68
C ARG A 4 4.72 12.81 1.53
N GLU A 5 3.39 12.92 1.49
CA GLU A 5 2.47 12.01 2.17
C GLU A 5 2.32 10.69 1.41
N SER A 6 2.38 10.76 0.07
CA SER A 6 2.32 9.59 -0.82
C SER A 6 3.67 8.89 -1.01
N THR A 7 4.78 9.54 -0.68
CA THR A 7 6.11 8.92 -0.83
C THR A 7 6.31 7.83 0.21
N CYS A 8 6.78 6.65 -0.22
CA CYS A 8 7.09 5.57 0.71
C CYS A 8 8.24 6.00 1.61
N LYS A 9 7.96 6.19 2.91
CA LYS A 9 8.97 6.58 3.91
C LYS A 9 10.02 5.51 4.16
N ALA A 10 9.72 4.24 3.85
CA ALA A 10 10.66 3.14 4.08
C ALA A 10 11.82 3.14 3.07
N CYS A 11 11.55 3.43 1.80
CA CYS A 11 12.57 3.51 0.75
C CYS A 11 12.77 4.94 0.22
N GLU A 12 12.18 5.94 0.87
CA GLU A 12 12.20 7.36 0.47
C GLU A 12 11.88 7.63 -1.02
N GLY A 13 11.00 6.83 -1.62
CA GLY A 13 10.69 6.96 -3.05
C GLY A 13 11.50 6.09 -4.00
N ALA A 14 12.57 5.44 -3.53
CA ALA A 14 13.45 4.63 -4.39
C ALA A 14 12.80 3.34 -4.89
N GLY A 15 11.81 2.79 -4.17
CA GLY A 15 11.18 1.51 -4.47
C GLY A 15 12.05 0.30 -4.16
N MET A 16 13.36 0.49 -3.93
CA MET A 16 14.29 -0.56 -3.53
C MET A 16 14.94 -0.23 -2.20
N LEU A 17 15.25 -1.27 -1.44
CA LEU A 17 16.02 -1.22 -0.20
C LEU A 17 17.33 -1.96 -0.42
N ALA A 18 18.37 -1.51 0.27
CA ALA A 18 19.65 -2.19 0.33
C ALA A 18 19.95 -2.58 1.78
N ASP A 19 20.29 -3.83 2.03
CA ASP A 19 20.76 -4.27 3.35
C ASP A 19 22.25 -3.93 3.54
N ASP A 20 22.75 -4.08 4.78
CA ASP A 20 24.16 -3.87 5.15
C ASP A 20 25.15 -4.75 4.35
N GLU A 21 24.70 -5.90 3.85
CA GLU A 21 25.47 -6.76 2.94
C GLU A 21 25.49 -6.27 1.48
N GLY A 22 24.83 -5.13 1.18
CA GLY A 22 24.78 -4.52 -0.14
C GLY A 22 23.78 -5.15 -1.11
N TRP A 23 22.91 -6.04 -0.63
CA TRP A 23 21.89 -6.68 -1.46
C TRP A 23 20.72 -5.73 -1.69
N GLN A 24 20.31 -5.60 -2.96
CA GLN A 24 19.19 -4.77 -3.35
C GLN A 24 17.93 -5.62 -3.51
N TYR A 25 16.84 -5.22 -2.85
CA TYR A 25 15.55 -5.89 -2.94
C TYR A 25 14.41 -4.88 -3.07
N ALA A 26 13.30 -5.34 -3.63
CA ALA A 26 12.11 -4.51 -3.73
C ALA A 26 11.60 -4.16 -2.32
N CYS A 27 11.35 -2.88 -2.08
CA CYS A 27 10.88 -2.41 -0.78
C CYS A 27 9.55 -3.09 -0.44
N SER A 28 9.52 -3.84 0.67
CA SER A 28 8.35 -4.65 1.09
C SER A 28 7.11 -3.79 1.36
N VAL A 29 7.32 -2.53 1.76
CA VAL A 29 6.24 -1.62 2.19
C VAL A 29 5.49 -1.04 0.98
N CYS A 30 6.20 -0.60 -0.06
CA CYS A 30 5.58 -0.11 -1.30
C CYS A 30 5.55 -1.14 -2.43
N ARG A 31 6.07 -2.36 -2.17
CA ARG A 31 6.22 -3.45 -3.16
C ARG A 31 6.94 -3.00 -4.44
N GLY A 32 8.04 -2.25 -4.30
CA GLY A 32 8.79 -1.78 -5.47
C GLY A 32 8.29 -0.47 -6.10
N LYS A 33 7.16 0.09 -5.65
CA LYS A 33 6.53 1.25 -6.31
C LYS A 33 7.14 2.60 -5.94
N GLY A 34 7.86 2.70 -4.83
CA GLY A 34 8.41 3.97 -4.31
C GLY A 34 7.36 4.90 -3.67
N ILE A 35 6.08 4.73 -3.98
CA ILE A 35 4.97 5.45 -3.37
C ILE A 35 4.13 4.51 -2.51
N LEU A 36 3.76 4.96 -1.31
CA LEU A 36 2.59 4.40 -0.63
C LEU A 36 1.39 5.07 -1.27
N HIS A 37 0.53 4.29 -1.92
CA HIS A 37 -0.85 4.72 -2.04
C HIS A 37 -1.36 4.85 -0.60
N SER A 38 -1.47 6.09 -0.11
CA SER A 38 -2.21 6.38 1.12
C SER A 38 -3.49 5.56 1.05
N ALA A 39 -3.74 4.78 2.10
CA ALA A 39 -4.84 3.84 2.24
C ALA A 39 -6.23 4.53 2.31
N VAL A 40 -6.41 5.57 1.50
CA VAL A 40 -7.64 6.33 1.32
C VAL A 40 -8.28 5.98 -0.03
N SER A 41 -7.67 5.09 -0.84
CA SER A 41 -8.28 4.63 -2.09
C SER A 41 -7.99 3.15 -2.37
N ALA A 42 -9.05 2.36 -2.25
CA ALA A 42 -9.29 1.17 -3.07
C ALA A 42 -8.55 -0.13 -2.70
N GLU A 43 -8.66 -0.58 -1.45
CA GLU A 43 -9.46 -1.81 -1.36
C GLU A 43 -10.87 -1.33 -1.64
N GLU A 44 -11.38 -1.62 -2.83
CA GLU A 44 -12.80 -1.48 -3.13
C GLU A 44 -13.52 -2.19 -1.99
N ALA A 45 -13.99 -1.42 -1.01
CA ALA A 45 -14.89 -1.91 0.01
C ALA A 45 -16.13 -2.30 -0.78
N LYS A 46 -16.14 -3.55 -1.25
CA LYS A 46 -17.22 -4.10 -2.05
C LYS A 46 -18.42 -4.00 -1.13
N VAL A 47 -19.37 -3.13 -1.46
CA VAL A 47 -20.63 -3.01 -0.73
C VAL A 47 -21.32 -4.34 -0.90
N MET A 48 -21.16 -5.22 0.09
CA MET A 48 -21.82 -6.51 0.11
C MET A 48 -23.21 -6.27 0.70
N GLU A 49 -24.24 -6.72 -0.02
CA GLU A 49 -25.61 -6.60 0.43
C GLU A 49 -25.82 -7.52 1.66
N VAL A 50 -26.36 -6.95 2.74
CA VAL A 50 -26.64 -7.68 3.98
C VAL A 50 -28.11 -7.63 4.31
N ASP A 51 -28.67 -8.75 4.78
CA ASP A 51 -30.06 -8.82 5.26
C ASP A 51 -30.19 -8.18 6.66
N HIS A 52 -31.42 -8.00 7.15
CA HIS A 52 -31.75 -7.42 8.46
C HIS A 52 -31.01 -8.07 9.65
N ASN A 53 -30.53 -9.31 9.51
CA ASN A 53 -29.71 -10.00 10.50
C ASN A 53 -28.18 -9.86 10.29
N ASN A 54 -27.74 -8.91 9.45
CA ASN A 54 -26.34 -8.68 9.12
C ASN A 54 -25.62 -9.94 8.57
N ARG A 55 -26.34 -10.75 7.77
CA ARG A 55 -25.78 -11.90 7.07
C ARG A 55 -25.46 -11.50 5.63
N LEU A 56 -24.28 -11.88 5.15
CA LEU A 56 -23.86 -11.70 3.76
C LEU A 56 -24.75 -12.55 2.84
N LEU A 57 -25.34 -11.95 1.81
CA LEU A 57 -25.99 -12.65 0.70
C LEU A 57 -24.98 -12.81 -0.45
N ASP A 58 -24.81 -14.05 -0.93
CA ASP A 58 -24.02 -14.41 -2.12
C ASP A 58 -24.86 -14.27 -3.40
#